data_AF-A0A0K1PCZ5-F1
#
_entry.id   AF-A0A0K1PCZ5-F1
#
_cell.length_a   1.000
_cell.length_b   1.000
_cell.length_c   1.000
_cell.angle_alpha   90.00
_cell.angle_beta   90.00
_cell.angle_gamma   90.00
#
_symmetry.space_group_name_H-M   'P 1'
#
loop_
_entity.id
_entity.type
_entity.pdbx_description
1 polymer ?
#
loop_
_entity_poly.entity_id
_entity_poly.type
_entity_poly.pdbx_seq_one_letter_code
_entity_poly.pdbx_strand_id
1 'polypeptide(L)'
;MAPTFPPCGLYVTTEEIGQVPAGRLVLFHDHGDPGPGIYLPESWAHNRANFSSRGITVQSAALAATLKPLLSEGLYRVEEAFTCCAKNCRTYPQDSLVQLGYDGAANAILFEPSWGPEGLQIPESGQRVDDLRLSKLAYLMVREGATGSRGIYH
;
A
#
# COMPACT_ATOMS: atom_id res chain seq x y z
N MET A 1 -15.08 8.68 -26.42
CA MET A 1 -14.29 8.86 -25.19
C MET A 1 -13.40 7.64 -25.03
N ALA A 2 -12.09 7.82 -24.85
CA ALA A 2 -11.22 6.71 -24.52
C ALA A 2 -11.63 6.12 -23.16
N PRO A 3 -11.51 4.80 -22.96
CA PRO A 3 -11.78 4.19 -21.66
C PRO A 3 -10.85 4.81 -20.59
N THR A 4 -11.43 5.30 -19.50
CA THR A 4 -10.68 5.91 -18.40
C THR A 4 -10.27 4.84 -17.42
N PHE A 5 -8.97 4.52 -17.37
CA PHE A 5 -8.39 3.66 -16.36
C PHE A 5 -8.27 4.40 -15.01
N PRO A 6 -8.25 3.68 -13.87
CA PRO A 6 -7.97 4.30 -12.58
C PRO A 6 -6.52 4.83 -12.51
N PRO A 7 -6.19 5.72 -11.57
CA PRO A 7 -4.81 6.19 -11.39
C PRO A 7 -3.83 5.06 -11.07
N CYS A 8 -2.56 5.20 -11.45
CA CYS A 8 -1.51 4.29 -10.97
C CYS A 8 -1.44 4.28 -9.44
N GLY A 9 -1.24 3.11 -8.84
CA GLY A 9 -1.17 3.00 -7.38
C GLY A 9 -1.49 1.61 -6.85
N LEU A 10 -1.67 1.55 -5.53
CA LEU A 10 -2.01 0.31 -4.83
C LEU A 10 -3.51 0.09 -4.79
N TYR A 11 -3.91 -1.15 -5.03
CA TYR A 11 -5.29 -1.57 -5.05
C TYR A 11 -5.45 -2.94 -4.39
N VAL A 12 -6.70 -3.24 -4.03
CA VAL A 12 -7.14 -4.60 -3.77
C VAL A 12 -8.11 -5.05 -4.86
N THR A 13 -7.93 -6.26 -5.36
CA THR A 13 -8.87 -6.89 -6.30
C THR A 13 -10.22 -7.13 -5.60
N THR A 14 -11.32 -6.72 -6.20
CA THR A 14 -12.68 -7.01 -5.69
C THR A 14 -13.31 -8.22 -6.35
N GLU A 15 -12.77 -8.63 -7.49
CA GLU A 15 -13.15 -9.81 -8.26
C GLU A 15 -11.90 -10.45 -8.88
N GLU A 16 -12.07 -11.57 -9.58
CA GLU A 16 -10.98 -12.25 -10.26
C GLU A 16 -10.52 -11.48 -11.51
N ILE A 17 -9.21 -11.26 -11.66
CA ILE A 17 -8.60 -10.63 -12.83
C ILE A 17 -7.57 -11.58 -13.42
N GLY A 18 -7.91 -12.22 -14.54
CA GLY A 18 -7.06 -13.23 -15.17
C GLY A 18 -6.93 -14.46 -14.27
N GLN A 19 -5.77 -14.65 -13.65
CA GLN A 19 -5.52 -15.72 -12.66
C GLN A 19 -5.40 -15.18 -11.22
N VAL A 20 -5.62 -13.88 -11.02
CA VAL A 20 -5.52 -13.25 -9.70
C VAL A 20 -6.90 -13.26 -9.05
N PRO A 21 -7.09 -13.96 -7.93
CA PRO A 21 -8.38 -13.98 -7.24
C PRO A 21 -8.72 -12.61 -6.62
N ALA A 22 -9.97 -12.46 -6.17
CA ALA A 22 -10.38 -11.34 -5.34
C ALA A 22 -9.60 -11.29 -4.00
N GLY A 23 -9.52 -10.12 -3.39
CA GLY A 23 -8.90 -9.89 -2.09
C GLY A 23 -7.37 -9.92 -2.13
N ARG A 24 -6.75 -9.57 -3.26
CA ARG A 24 -5.29 -9.56 -3.43
C ARG A 24 -4.75 -8.15 -3.56
N LEU A 25 -3.64 -7.88 -2.87
CA LEU A 25 -2.85 -6.67 -3.06
C LEU A 25 -2.24 -6.67 -4.46
N VAL A 26 -2.41 -5.58 -5.19
CA VAL A 26 -1.82 -5.36 -6.51
C VAL A 26 -1.31 -3.92 -6.65
N LEU A 27 -0.26 -3.74 -7.43
CA LEU A 27 0.12 -2.44 -7.99
C LEU A 27 -0.49 -2.34 -9.38
N PHE A 28 -1.20 -1.26 -9.69
CA PHE A 28 -1.76 -1.00 -11.01
C PHE A 28 -0.95 0.10 -11.72
N HIS A 29 -0.69 -0.10 -13.01
CA HIS A 29 -0.14 0.90 -13.92
C HIS A 29 -1.00 1.00 -15.19
N ASP A 30 -1.32 2.21 -15.63
CA ASP A 30 -2.14 2.47 -16.82
C ASP A 30 -1.36 2.57 -18.14
N HIS A 31 -0.02 2.47 -18.11
CA HIS A 31 0.86 2.65 -19.27
C HIS A 31 1.96 1.58 -19.42
N GLY A 32 1.67 0.31 -19.11
CA GLY A 32 2.63 -0.79 -19.31
C GLY A 32 2.83 -1.21 -20.78
N ASP A 33 3.80 -2.11 -21.02
CA ASP A 33 4.01 -2.82 -22.30
C ASP A 33 3.62 -4.30 -22.11
N PRO A 34 2.58 -4.84 -22.77
CA PRO A 34 1.85 -4.31 -23.94
C PRO A 34 0.66 -3.39 -23.64
N GLY A 35 0.40 -3.05 -22.38
CA GLY A 35 -0.68 -2.13 -21.99
C GLY A 35 -0.87 -2.04 -20.47
N PRO A 36 -2.00 -1.45 -20.01
CA PRO A 36 -2.35 -1.37 -18.59
C PRO A 36 -2.30 -2.73 -17.89
N GLY A 37 -1.80 -2.78 -16.66
CA GLY A 37 -1.56 -4.05 -15.98
C GLY A 37 -1.60 -3.98 -14.47
N ILE A 38 -1.83 -5.14 -13.87
CA ILE A 38 -1.67 -5.37 -12.43
C ILE A 38 -0.40 -6.18 -12.17
N TYR A 39 0.30 -5.84 -11.10
CA TYR A 39 1.55 -6.45 -10.69
C TYR A 39 1.39 -6.99 -9.28
N LEU A 40 1.77 -8.25 -9.06
CA LEU A 40 1.64 -8.92 -7.77
C LEU A 40 2.86 -8.63 -6.89
N PRO A 41 2.68 -8.56 -5.55
CA PRO A 41 3.81 -8.51 -4.64
C PRO A 41 4.60 -9.83 -4.70
N GLU A 42 5.93 -9.74 -4.82
CA GLU A 42 6.85 -10.89 -4.81
C GLU A 42 7.57 -11.03 -3.47
N SER A 43 7.84 -9.93 -2.80
CA SER A 43 8.53 -9.89 -1.51
C SER A 43 8.18 -8.63 -0.75
N TRP A 44 8.59 -8.56 0.51
CA TRP A 44 8.51 -7.35 1.32
C TRP A 44 9.90 -6.93 1.77
N ALA A 45 10.18 -5.64 1.71
CA ALA A 45 11.40 -5.05 2.25
C ALA A 45 11.02 -3.78 3.01
N HIS A 46 11.50 -3.66 4.26
CA HIS A 46 11.19 -2.52 5.12
C HIS A 46 9.68 -2.26 5.23
N ASN A 47 8.90 -3.33 5.41
CA ASN A 47 7.44 -3.36 5.51
C ASN A 47 6.67 -2.85 4.28
N ARG A 48 7.35 -2.72 3.14
CA ARG A 48 6.75 -2.33 1.85
C ARG A 48 6.81 -3.47 0.86
N ALA A 49 5.76 -3.62 0.07
CA ALA A 49 5.70 -4.60 -1.00
C ALA A 49 6.70 -4.24 -2.12
N ASN A 50 7.46 -5.24 -2.56
CA ASN A 50 8.18 -5.22 -3.82
C ASN A 50 7.35 -5.97 -4.84
N PHE A 51 6.99 -5.29 -5.92
CA PHE A 51 6.12 -5.85 -6.95
C PHE A 51 6.93 -6.50 -8.06
N SER A 52 6.34 -7.53 -8.67
CA SER A 52 6.91 -8.18 -9.83
C SER A 52 7.17 -7.17 -10.95
N SER A 53 8.24 -7.41 -11.71
CA SER A 53 8.46 -6.71 -12.98
C SER A 53 7.52 -7.20 -14.09
N ARG A 54 6.88 -8.38 -13.91
CA ARG A 54 5.94 -8.97 -14.86
C ARG A 54 4.51 -8.79 -14.38
N GLY A 55 3.77 -7.96 -15.08
CA GLY A 55 2.34 -7.73 -14.83
C GLY A 55 1.43 -8.67 -15.60
N ILE A 56 0.15 -8.63 -15.25
CA ILE A 56 -0.97 -9.23 -15.98
C ILE A 56 -1.75 -8.07 -16.61
N THR A 57 -1.84 -8.07 -17.93
CA THR A 57 -2.57 -7.03 -18.66
C THR A 57 -4.06 -7.06 -18.29
N VAL A 58 -4.62 -5.89 -17.99
CA VAL A 58 -6.05 -5.74 -17.70
C VAL A 58 -6.80 -5.53 -19.01
N GLN A 59 -7.77 -6.41 -19.29
CA GLN A 59 -8.41 -6.48 -20.61
C GLN A 59 -9.37 -5.31 -20.91
N SER A 60 -9.84 -4.59 -19.90
CA SER A 60 -10.74 -3.45 -20.08
C SER A 60 -10.68 -2.48 -18.91
N ALA A 61 -11.00 -1.21 -19.15
CA ALA A 61 -11.13 -0.23 -18.07
C ALA A 61 -12.31 -0.52 -17.14
N ALA A 62 -13.35 -1.22 -17.62
CA ALA A 62 -14.45 -1.65 -16.76
C ALA A 62 -13.96 -2.61 -15.66
N LEU A 63 -13.08 -3.55 -16.01
CA LEU A 63 -12.45 -4.45 -15.04
C LEU A 63 -11.45 -3.71 -14.14
N ALA A 64 -10.67 -2.78 -14.69
CA ALA A 64 -9.78 -1.96 -13.87
C ALA A 64 -10.54 -1.09 -12.87
N ALA A 65 -11.73 -0.60 -13.23
CA ALA A 65 -12.56 0.24 -12.37
C ALA A 65 -13.18 -0.50 -11.18
N THR A 66 -13.12 -1.84 -11.15
CA THR A 66 -13.60 -2.60 -9.98
C THR A 66 -12.56 -2.68 -8.88
N LEU A 67 -11.29 -2.46 -9.19
CA LEU A 67 -10.21 -2.33 -8.20
C LEU A 67 -10.57 -1.31 -7.12
N LYS A 68 -10.46 -1.71 -5.86
CA LYS A 68 -10.65 -0.80 -4.73
C LYS A 68 -9.31 -0.13 -4.39
N PRO A 69 -9.22 1.22 -4.43
CA PRO A 69 -7.97 1.92 -4.15
C PRO A 69 -7.54 1.75 -2.70
N LEU A 70 -6.22 1.71 -2.49
CA LEU A 70 -5.56 1.70 -1.20
C LEU A 70 -4.72 2.97 -1.04
N LEU A 71 -4.50 3.37 0.22
CA LEU A 71 -3.49 4.38 0.51
C LEU A 71 -2.11 3.85 0.09
N SER A 72 -1.21 4.76 -0.33
CA SER A 72 0.16 4.37 -0.65
C SER A 72 0.88 3.87 0.61
N GLU A 73 1.73 2.86 0.48
CA GLU A 73 2.65 2.50 1.56
C GLU A 73 3.62 3.65 1.85
N GLY A 74 4.04 3.79 3.11
CA GLY A 74 4.97 4.84 3.50
C GLY A 74 4.78 5.33 4.92
N LEU A 75 5.36 6.48 5.22
CA LEU A 75 5.26 7.11 6.54
C LEU A 75 4.05 8.04 6.59
N TYR A 76 3.37 8.04 7.73
CA TYR A 76 2.17 8.81 8.00
C TYR A 76 2.27 9.44 9.39
N ARG A 77 1.62 10.58 9.54
CA ARG A 77 1.32 11.19 10.83
C ARG A 77 -0.11 10.86 11.23
N VAL A 78 -0.33 10.50 12.48
CA VAL A 78 -1.68 10.34 13.05
C VAL A 78 -2.28 11.72 13.29
N GLU A 79 -3.37 12.07 12.59
CA GLU A 79 -4.02 13.38 12.74
C GLU A 79 -5.03 13.42 13.89
N GLU A 80 -5.67 12.28 14.16
CA GLU A 80 -6.63 12.12 15.25
C GLU A 80 -6.30 10.83 16.00
N ALA A 81 -6.23 10.88 17.33
CA ALA A 81 -5.91 9.70 18.13
C ALA A 81 -6.94 8.57 17.91
N PHE A 82 -6.47 7.31 17.91
CA PHE A 82 -7.33 6.15 17.76
C PHE A 82 -6.76 4.89 18.40
N THR A 83 -7.60 3.86 18.50
CA THR A 83 -7.18 2.52 18.88
C THR A 83 -7.22 1.56 17.69
N CYS A 84 -6.31 0.59 17.67
CA CYS A 84 -6.13 -0.30 16.54
C CYS A 84 -7.38 -1.12 16.17
N CYS A 85 -8.23 -1.40 17.15
CA CYS A 85 -9.45 -2.19 16.99
C CYS A 85 -10.40 -1.95 18.17
N ALA A 86 -11.60 -2.53 18.11
CA ALA A 86 -12.61 -2.43 19.19
C ALA A 86 -12.15 -2.97 20.55
N LYS A 87 -11.11 -3.83 20.59
CA LYS A 87 -10.53 -4.36 21.83
C LYS A 87 -9.48 -3.43 22.46
N ASN A 88 -9.17 -2.29 21.83
CA ASN A 88 -8.22 -1.29 22.33
C ASN A 88 -6.83 -1.86 22.70
N CYS A 89 -6.33 -2.82 21.92
CA CYS A 89 -5.05 -3.47 22.23
C CYS A 89 -3.83 -2.53 22.09
N ARG A 90 -3.96 -1.49 21.28
CA ARG A 90 -2.95 -0.44 21.10
C ARG A 90 -3.63 0.89 20.82
N THR A 91 -3.06 1.97 21.36
CA THR A 91 -3.47 3.35 21.13
C THR A 91 -2.41 4.05 20.31
N TYR A 92 -2.85 4.77 19.28
CA TYR A 92 -2.05 5.65 18.45
C TYR A 92 -2.38 7.10 18.83
N PRO A 93 -1.48 7.80 19.54
CA PRO A 93 -1.68 9.20 19.89
C PRO A 93 -1.69 10.09 18.66
N GLN A 94 -2.36 11.25 18.76
CA GLN A 94 -2.24 12.30 17.76
C GLN A 94 -0.77 12.74 17.62
N ASP A 95 -0.39 13.12 16.41
CA ASP A 95 0.96 13.53 15.99
C ASP A 95 2.04 12.44 16.10
N SER A 96 1.67 11.19 16.36
CA SER A 96 2.62 10.08 16.29
C SER A 96 2.98 9.72 14.85
N LEU A 97 4.21 9.25 14.66
CA LEU A 97 4.69 8.72 13.39
C LEU A 97 4.34 7.24 13.29
N VAL A 98 3.79 6.82 12.16
CA VAL A 98 3.57 5.41 11.83
C VAL A 98 4.02 5.13 10.41
N GLN A 99 4.39 3.88 10.11
CA GLN A 99 4.53 3.41 8.75
C GLN A 99 3.32 2.54 8.39
N LEU A 100 2.74 2.76 7.23
CA LEU A 100 1.70 1.94 6.63
C LEU A 100 2.32 0.97 5.62
N GLY A 101 2.01 -0.31 5.80
CA GLY A 101 2.29 -1.41 4.87
C GLY A 101 1.07 -2.31 4.69
N TYR A 102 1.14 -3.26 3.77
CA TYR A 102 0.06 -4.23 3.52
C TYR A 102 0.58 -5.67 3.46
N ASP A 103 -0.23 -6.65 3.83
CA ASP A 103 0.04 -8.05 3.50
C ASP A 103 -0.48 -8.42 2.08
N GLY A 104 -0.20 -9.65 1.63
CA GLY A 104 -0.60 -10.11 0.29
C GLY A 104 -2.12 -10.17 0.06
N ALA A 105 -2.92 -10.10 1.12
CA ALA A 105 -4.38 -10.01 1.08
C ALA A 105 -4.88 -8.56 1.26
N ALA A 106 -3.98 -7.58 1.10
CA ALA A 106 -4.25 -6.16 1.23
C ALA A 106 -4.78 -5.72 2.62
N ASN A 107 -4.50 -6.49 3.68
CA ASN A 107 -4.81 -6.01 5.02
C ASN A 107 -3.79 -4.94 5.41
N ALA A 108 -4.27 -3.77 5.85
CA ALA A 108 -3.43 -2.68 6.31
C ALA A 108 -2.75 -3.02 7.65
N ILE A 109 -1.46 -2.70 7.75
CA ILE A 109 -0.63 -2.93 8.93
C ILE A 109 0.09 -1.63 9.28
N LEU A 110 -0.04 -1.18 10.53
CA LEU A 110 0.69 -0.05 11.07
C LEU A 110 1.88 -0.51 11.90
N PHE A 111 3.06 -0.03 11.53
CA PHE A 111 4.32 -0.22 12.24
C PHE A 111 4.64 1.10 12.95
N GLU A 112 4.85 1.06 14.27
CA GLU A 112 5.16 2.26 15.06
C GLU A 112 6.67 2.34 15.24
N PRO A 113 7.36 3.31 14.61
CA PRO A 113 8.78 3.49 14.80
C PRO A 113 9.13 3.85 16.24
N SER A 114 10.33 3.49 16.67
CA SER A 114 10.87 3.81 17.98
C SER A 114 12.31 4.31 17.86
N TRP A 115 12.79 5.00 18.91
CA TRP A 115 14.20 5.34 19.01
C TRP A 115 14.99 4.13 19.50
N GLY A 116 15.92 3.67 18.67
CA GLY A 116 16.96 2.73 19.06
C GLY A 116 18.33 3.39 19.16
N PRO A 117 19.38 2.61 19.50
CA PRO A 117 20.74 3.14 19.68
C PRO A 117 21.32 3.82 18.43
N GLU A 118 20.89 3.41 17.24
CA GLU A 118 21.39 3.90 15.95
C GLU A 118 20.44 4.91 15.28
N GLY A 119 19.41 5.35 16.00
CA GLY A 119 18.41 6.30 15.50
C GLY A 119 17.02 5.69 15.38
N LEU A 120 16.23 6.20 14.43
CA LEU A 120 14.84 5.80 14.26
C LEU A 120 14.79 4.38 13.67
N GLN A 121 14.14 3.46 14.38
CA GLN A 121 13.97 2.08 13.99
C GLN A 121 12.50 1.82 13.68
N ILE A 122 12.24 1.04 12.64
CA ILE A 122 10.89 0.57 12.31
C ILE A 122 10.84 -0.93 12.61
N PRO A 123 9.87 -1.41 13.40
CA PRO A 123 9.77 -2.83 13.70
C PRO A 123 9.37 -3.64 12.46
N GLU A 124 9.75 -4.92 12.44
CA GLU A 124 9.36 -5.88 11.38
C GLU A 124 7.92 -6.40 11.54
N SER A 125 7.29 -6.13 12.69
CA SER A 125 5.91 -6.50 12.97
C SER A 125 5.09 -5.28 13.38
N GLY A 126 3.82 -5.30 13.00
CA GLY A 126 2.89 -4.20 13.20
C GLY A 126 1.50 -4.70 13.55
N GLN A 127 0.58 -3.75 13.67
CA GLN A 127 -0.79 -4.02 14.07
C GLN A 127 -1.73 -3.84 12.89
N ARG A 128 -2.58 -4.84 12.65
CA ARG A 128 -3.66 -4.71 11.65
C ARG A 128 -4.65 -3.63 12.07
N VAL A 129 -5.09 -2.84 11.09
CA VAL A 129 -6.10 -1.79 11.25
C VAL A 129 -7.12 -1.85 10.11
N ASP A 130 -8.30 -1.28 10.34
CA ASP A 130 -9.35 -1.16 9.33
C ASP A 130 -9.32 0.21 8.63
N ASP A 131 -10.08 0.33 7.54
CA ASP A 131 -10.14 1.53 6.70
C ASP A 131 -10.60 2.78 7.50
N LEU A 132 -11.42 2.61 8.53
CA LEU A 132 -11.88 3.72 9.37
C LEU A 132 -10.74 4.31 10.20
N ARG A 133 -9.70 3.53 10.52
CA ARG A 133 -8.50 4.05 11.19
C ARG A 133 -7.57 4.73 10.19
N LEU A 134 -7.50 4.22 8.96
CA LEU A 134 -6.67 4.80 7.91
C LEU A 134 -7.10 6.23 7.53
N SER A 135 -8.39 6.57 7.65
CA SER A 135 -8.87 7.93 7.41
C SER A 135 -8.37 8.97 8.43
N LYS A 136 -7.68 8.54 9.50
CA LYS A 136 -7.09 9.41 10.53
C LYS A 136 -5.60 9.66 10.30
N LEU A 137 -5.08 9.28 9.14
CA LEU A 137 -3.66 9.37 8.81
C LEU A 137 -3.43 10.41 7.71
N ALA A 138 -2.42 11.25 7.90
CA ALA A 138 -1.89 12.13 6.86
C ALA A 138 -0.56 11.60 6.33
N TYR A 139 -0.44 11.48 5.01
CA TYR A 139 0.79 11.04 4.36
C TYR A 139 1.94 12.00 4.68
N LEU A 140 3.04 11.45 5.19
CA LEU A 140 4.26 12.19 5.45
C LEU A 140 5.25 11.91 4.33
N MET A 141 5.42 12.90 3.45
CA MET A 141 6.40 12.81 2.37
C MET A 141 7.81 12.77 2.94
N VAL A 142 8.53 11.69 2.67
CA VAL A 142 9.94 11.53 3.04
C VAL A 142 10.74 11.35 1.76
N ARG A 143 11.86 12.09 1.66
CA ARG A 143 12.74 11.97 0.50
C ARG A 143 13.36 10.59 0.47
N GLU A 144 13.31 9.93 -0.67
CA GLU A 144 14.05 8.69 -0.86
C GLU A 144 15.56 8.96 -0.85
N GLY A 145 16.31 8.11 -0.16
CA GLY A 145 17.78 8.19 -0.13
C GLY A 145 18.39 7.86 -1.49
N ALA A 146 19.61 8.33 -1.75
CA ALA A 146 20.30 8.22 -3.04
C ALA A 146 20.74 6.78 -3.45
N THR A 147 20.24 5.74 -2.79
CA THR A 147 20.62 4.35 -3.08
C THR A 147 19.49 3.60 -3.79
N GLY A 148 19.64 3.54 -5.11
CA GLY A 148 19.02 2.57 -6.00
C GLY A 148 17.69 3.02 -6.57
N SER A 149 17.72 3.52 -7.80
CA SER A 149 16.57 3.59 -8.70
C SER A 149 15.82 2.26 -8.70
N ARG A 150 14.79 2.12 -7.85
CA ARG A 150 13.68 1.24 -8.15
C ARG A 150 12.93 1.94 -9.25
N GLY A 151 13.05 1.39 -10.45
CA GLY A 151 12.53 1.97 -11.68
C GLY A 151 11.18 2.62 -11.43
N ILE A 152 11.15 3.94 -11.60
CA ILE A 152 9.93 4.61 -11.98
C ILE A 152 9.62 3.98 -13.33
N TYR A 153 8.69 3.03 -13.35
CA TYR A 153 8.07 2.61 -14.59
C TYR A 153 7.28 3.85 -15.05
N HIS A 154 7.95 4.65 -15.89
CA HIS A 154 7.39 5.73 -16.68
C HIS A 154 6.72 5.17 -17.93
#